data_AF-A0A816UX13-F1
#
_entry.id   AF-A0A816UX13-F1
#
_cell.length_a   1.000
_cell.length_b   1.000
_cell.length_c   1.000
_cell.angle_alpha   90.00
_cell.angle_beta   90.00
_cell.angle_gamma   90.00
#
_symmetry.space_group_name_H-M   'P 1'
#
loop_
_entity.id
_entity.type
_entity.pdbx_description
1 polymer ?
#
loop_
_entity_poly.entity_id
_entity_poly.type
_entity_poly.pdbx_seq_one_letter_code
_entity_poly.pdbx_strand_id
1 'polypeptide(L)' 'MSGSHIKMLRVDNGTEFTSKEFKEYCKSIGTQLTFGNAFSSKSGGLVERLNGTIKQLIKVHMVKDKP' A
#
# COMPACT_ATOMS: atom_id res chain seq x y z
N MET A 1 -6.27 21.78 -12.09
CA MET A 1 -6.26 20.92 -10.89
C MET A 1 -5.10 19.94 -11.04
N SER A 2 -3.95 20.20 -10.42
CA SER A 2 -2.84 19.23 -10.44
C SER A 2 -3.09 18.25 -9.29
N GLY A 3 -3.58 17.05 -9.62
CA GLY A 3 -3.63 15.96 -8.67
C GLY A 3 -2.20 15.59 -8.29
N SER A 4 -1.94 15.39 -6.99
CA SER A 4 -0.63 15.06 -6.47
C SER A 4 -0.07 13.80 -7.16
N HIS A 5 0.98 13.99 -7.96
CA HIS A 5 1.68 12.90 -8.64
C HIS A 5 2.53 12.13 -7.62
N ILE A 6 2.34 10.81 -7.53
CA ILE A 6 3.13 9.95 -6.65
C ILE A 6 4.49 9.73 -7.31
N LYS A 7 5.52 10.38 -6.78
CA LYS A 7 6.90 10.27 -7.29
C LYS A 7 7.50 8.88 -7.04
N MET A 8 7.19 8.27 -5.90
CA MET A 8 7.77 7.00 -5.46
C MET A 8 6.76 6.17 -4.71
N LEU A 9 6.70 4.88 -5.05
CA LEU A 9 5.88 3.86 -4.40
C LEU A 9 6.79 2.80 -3.80
N ARG A 10 6.67 2.56 -2.48
CA ARG A 10 7.39 1.49 -1.79
C ARG A 10 6.43 0.34 -1.48
N VAL A 11 6.80 -0.86 -1.92
CA VAL A 11 5.99 -2.09 -1.81
C VAL A 11 6.81 -3.19 -1.14
N ASP A 12 6.13 -4.23 -0.67
CA ASP A 12 6.80 -5.48 -0.29
C ASP A 12 7.15 -6.32 -1.54
N ASN A 13 7.71 -7.51 -1.32
CA ASN A 13 8.09 -8.43 -2.40
C ASN A 13 6.95 -9.37 -2.82
N GLY A 14 5.69 -8.96 -2.62
CA GLY A 14 4.52 -9.69 -3.11
C GLY A 14 4.59 -9.94 -4.62
N THR A 15 4.06 -11.07 -5.06
CA THR A 15 4.05 -11.45 -6.49
C THR A 15 3.23 -10.47 -7.33
N GLU A 16 2.20 -9.88 -6.74
CA GLU A 16 1.38 -8.82 -7.32
C GLU A 16 2.21 -7.58 -7.70
N PHE A 17 3.20 -7.21 -6.90
CA PHE A 17 4.03 -6.02 -7.10
C PHE A 17 5.32 -6.30 -7.89
N THR A 18 5.71 -7.57 -8.00
CA THR A 18 6.89 -7.98 -8.79
C THR A 18 6.55 -8.31 -10.25
N SER A 19 5.25 -8.40 -10.59
CA SER A 19 4.75 -8.63 -11.94
C SER A 19 5.28 -7.59 -12.95
N LYS A 20 5.46 -8.03 -14.19
CA LYS A 20 5.94 -7.17 -15.28
C LYS A 20 4.95 -6.05 -15.57
N GLU A 21 3.66 -6.39 -15.62
CA GLU A 21 2.55 -5.47 -15.91
C GLU A 21 2.52 -4.32 -14.89
N PHE A 22 2.68 -4.63 -13.60
CA PHE A 22 2.69 -3.61 -12.55
C PHE A 22 3.89 -2.67 -12.65
N LYS A 23 5.07 -3.21 -12.97
CA LYS A 23 6.29 -2.40 -13.19
C LYS A 23 6.14 -1.47 -14.40
N GLU A 24 5.55 -1.97 -15.49
CA GLU A 24 5.28 -1.18 -16.70
C GLU A 24 4.26 -0.08 -16.43
N TYR A 25 3.20 -0.38 -15.67
CA TYR A 25 2.24 0.61 -15.21
C TYR A 25 2.89 1.72 -14.37
N CYS A 26 3.69 1.37 -13.36
CA CYS A 26 4.38 2.37 -12.53
C CYS A 26 5.28 3.27 -13.39
N LYS A 27 5.98 2.69 -14.37
CA LYS A 27 6.81 3.45 -15.31
C LYS A 27 5.98 4.39 -16.20
N SER A 28 4.81 3.95 -16.69
CA SER A 28 3.97 4.76 -17.58
C SER A 28 3.39 5.99 -16.87
N ILE A 29 3.10 5.88 -15.57
CA ILE A 29 2.66 7.01 -14.75
C ILE A 29 3.83 7.81 -14.17
N GLY A 30 5.09 7.46 -14.47
CA GLY A 30 6.27 8.18 -13.96
C GLY A 30 6.54 7.98 -12.47
N THR A 31 6.03 6.91 -11.87
CA THR A 31 6.23 6.57 -10.45
C THR A 31 7.39 5.59 -10.30
N GLN A 32 8.35 5.91 -9.44
CA GLN A 32 9.44 5.01 -9.11
C GLN A 32 8.98 3.92 -8.15
N LEU A 33 9.12 2.65 -8.54
CA LEU A 33 8.83 1.51 -7.67
C LEU A 33 10.07 1.10 -6.85
N THR A 34 9.93 0.99 -5.54
CA THR A 34 10.98 0.55 -4.61
C THR A 34 10.49 -0.64 -3.79
N PHE A 35 11.32 -1.68 -3.65
CA PHE A 35 10.98 -2.86 -2.87
C PHE A 35 11.56 -2.78 -1.46
N GLY A 36 10.76 -3.13 -0.45
CA GLY A 36 11.24 -3.29 0.92
C GLY A 36 12.07 -4.56 1.08
N ASN A 37 13.10 -4.52 1.92
CA ASN A 37 13.79 -5.75 2.33
C ASN A 37 12.81 -6.66 3.07
N ALA A 38 12.77 -7.95 2.69
CA ALA A 38 11.90 -8.96 3.31
C ALA A 38 12.06 -9.08 4.84
N PHE A 39 13.20 -8.62 5.37
CA PHE A 39 13.55 -8.67 6.80
C PHE A 39 13.56 -7.29 7.49
N SER A 40 13.16 -6.22 6.80
CA SER A 40 13.16 -4.86 7.36
C SER A 40 11.78 -4.49 7.89
N SER A 41 11.51 -4.91 9.13
CA SER A 41 10.36 -4.48 9.95
C SER A 41 10.20 -2.95 10.06
N LYS A 42 11.26 -2.16 9.78
CA LYS A 42 11.26 -0.69 9.90
C LYS A 42 10.46 0.06 8.83
N SER A 43 10.22 -0.52 7.66
CA SER A 43 9.46 0.17 6.58
C SER A 43 7.96 -0.11 6.58
N GLY A 44 7.50 -1.10 7.35
CA GLY A 44 6.09 -1.50 7.41
C GLY A 44 5.25 -0.71 8.43
N GLY A 45 5.86 -0.10 9.44
CA GLY A 45 5.12 0.43 10.60
C GLY A 45 4.03 1.48 10.30
N LEU A 46 4.18 2.29 9.25
CA LEU A 46 3.13 3.22 8.83
C LEU A 46 1.97 2.51 8.13
N VAL A 47 2.28 1.56 7.24
CA VAL A 47 1.29 0.73 6.55
C VAL A 47 0.53 -0.14 7.55
N GLU A 48 1.23 -0.74 8.51
CA GLU A 48 0.65 -1.54 9.59
C GLU A 48 -0.29 -0.71 10.48
N ARG A 49 0.13 0.50 10.87
CA ARG A 49 -0.72 1.43 11.62
C ARG A 49 -1.98 1.83 10.86
N LEU A 50 -1.85 2.13 9.57
CA LEU A 50 -2.99 2.45 8.71
C LEU A 50 -3.93 1.25 8.59
N ASN A 51 -3.39 0.06 8.34
CA ASN A 51 -4.17 -1.19 8.28
C ASN A 51 -4.91 -1.46 9.60
N GLY A 52 -4.27 -1.23 10.74
CA GLY A 52 -4.91 -1.33 12.06
C GLY A 52 -6.05 -0.33 12.23
N THR A 53 -5.85 0.92 11.81
CA THR A 53 -6.86 1.98 11.87
C THR A 53 -8.07 1.61 11.00
N ILE A 54 -7.85 1.19 9.76
CA ILE A 54 -8.90 0.76 8.83
C ILE A 54 -9.68 -0.44 9.40
N LYS A 55 -8.98 -1.45 9.92
CA LYS A 55 -9.62 -2.63 10.55
C LYS A 55 -10.49 -2.22 11.73
N GLN A 56 -10.04 -1.28 12.57
CA GLN A 56 -10.82 -0.78 13.69
C GLN A 56 -12.07 -0.02 13.23
N LEU A 57 -11.93 0.81 12.20
CA LEU A 57 -13.08 1.51 11.60
C LEU A 57 -14.10 0.51 11.05
N ILE A 58 -13.66 -0.49 10.30
CA ILE A 58 -14.53 -1.56 9.78
C ILE A 58 -15.25 -2.26 10.94
N LYS A 59 -14.53 -2.64 12.01
CA LYS A 59 -15.13 -3.30 13.18
C LYS A 59 -16.20 -2.43 13.85
N VAL A 60 -15.94 -1.14 14.05
CA VAL A 60 -16.92 -0.23 14.66
C VAL A 60 -18.19 -0.09 13.82
N HIS A 61 -18.07 -0.09 12.49
CA HIS A 61 -19.22 0.04 11.60
C HIS A 61 -19.96 -1.30 11.41
N MET A 62 -19.26 -2.43 11.28
CA MET A 62 -19.88 -3.75 11.14
C MET A 62 -20.55 -4.25 12.44
N VAL A 63 -20.10 -3.80 13.62
CA VAL A 63 -20.75 -4.16 14.90
C VAL A 63 -22.05 -3.37 15.11
N LYS A 64 -22.27 -2.27 14.38
CA LYS A 64 -23.54 -1.51 14.39
C LYS A 64 -24.63 -2.15 13.52
N ASP A 65 -24.26 -3.04 12.60
CA ASP A 65 -25.16 -3.82 11.75
C ASP A 65 -25.39 -5.26 12.28
N LYS A 66 -25.29 -5.45 13.60
CA LYS A 66 -25.73 -6.70 14.23
C LYS A 66 -27.21 -6.54 14.65
N PRO A 67 -28.13 -7.43 14.23
CA PRO A 67 -29.51 -7.42 14.72
C PRO A 67 -29.57 -7.63 16.23
#